data_AF-A0A6M0AYC4-F1
#
_entry.id   AF-A0A6M0AYC4-F1
#
_cell.length_a   1.000
_cell.length_b   1.000
_cell.length_c   1.000
_cell.angle_alpha   90.00
_cell.angle_beta   90.00
_cell.angle_gamma   90.00
#
_symmetry.space_group_name_H-M   'P 1'
#
loop_
_entity.id
_entity.type
_entity.pdbx_description
1 polymer ?
#
loop_
_entity_poly.entity_id
_entity_poly.type
_entity_poly.pdbx_seq_one_letter_code
_entity_poly.pdbx_strand_id
1 'polypeptide(L)'
;LTQTDFGSSKPVRSFANSGACLRVSTYRSLPGFEPMFFHMYEEPDYAIQCIANDWQVYYFPEITIRHHYSPVRRNEVRNHHLHARNEFWSVIMRCPNPYCIPLALYRILSQARYALSRGPQWLIQEPKWWWQALIAFPQALKRRQALSWNGYRAWLKHP
;
A
#
# COMPACT_ATOMS: atom_id res chain seq x y z
N LEU A 1 0.64 4.77 -29.07
CA LEU A 1 0.02 5.26 -27.80
C LEU A 1 -0.99 6.34 -28.14
N THR A 2 -2.22 5.95 -28.49
CA THR A 2 -3.28 6.82 -29.03
C THR A 2 -4.44 7.03 -28.06
N GLN A 3 -4.38 6.46 -26.86
CA GLN A 3 -5.43 6.63 -25.87
C GLN A 3 -5.49 8.09 -25.39
N THR A 4 -6.66 8.70 -25.56
CA THR A 4 -6.98 10.08 -25.17
C THR A 4 -8.06 10.16 -24.11
N ASP A 5 -8.80 9.07 -23.88
CA ASP A 5 -9.82 8.95 -22.84
C ASP A 5 -9.35 7.98 -21.76
N PHE A 6 -9.33 8.45 -20.52
CA PHE A 6 -8.93 7.69 -19.34
C PHE A 6 -10.09 7.55 -18.32
N GLY A 7 -11.32 7.83 -18.76
CA GLY A 7 -12.53 7.80 -17.95
C GLY A 7 -12.75 9.08 -17.16
N SER A 8 -13.68 9.02 -16.21
CA SER A 8 -14.03 10.17 -15.37
C SER A 8 -13.22 10.26 -14.09
N SER A 9 -13.08 11.49 -13.64
CA SER A 9 -12.66 11.87 -12.29
C SER A 9 -13.42 11.09 -11.21
N LYS A 10 -12.71 10.46 -10.26
CA LYS A 10 -13.33 9.63 -9.21
C LYS A 10 -12.46 9.47 -7.95
N PRO A 11 -13.08 9.27 -6.77
CA PRO A 11 -12.34 8.85 -5.58
C PRO A 11 -11.74 7.45 -5.75
N VAL A 12 -10.54 7.23 -5.22
CA VAL A 12 -9.79 5.97 -5.34
C VAL A 12 -9.13 5.57 -4.02
N ARG A 13 -8.84 4.28 -3.84
CA ARG A 13 -8.23 3.75 -2.61
C ARG A 13 -6.73 4.00 -2.49
N SER A 14 -6.06 4.22 -3.61
CA SER A 14 -4.62 4.48 -3.72
C SER A 14 -4.34 5.31 -4.96
N PHE A 15 -3.11 5.77 -5.10
CA PHE A 15 -2.64 6.55 -6.25
C PHE A 15 -1.29 6.00 -6.73
N ALA A 16 -0.82 6.46 -7.89
CA ALA A 16 0.55 6.20 -8.36
C ALA A 16 1.41 7.42 -8.08
N ASN A 17 2.51 7.25 -7.35
CA ASN A 17 3.32 8.39 -6.93
C ASN A 17 4.03 9.12 -8.09
N SER A 18 4.17 8.46 -9.25
CA SER A 18 4.77 9.05 -10.47
C SER A 18 3.96 10.18 -11.09
N GLY A 19 2.74 10.44 -10.60
CA GLY A 19 1.87 11.49 -11.13
C GLY A 19 0.87 12.03 -10.12
N ALA A 20 1.27 12.11 -8.85
CA ALA A 20 0.41 12.59 -7.76
C ALA A 20 0.83 13.97 -7.26
N CYS A 21 -0.16 14.79 -6.91
CA CYS A 21 0.04 16.07 -6.22
C CYS A 21 -0.49 15.95 -4.80
N LEU A 22 0.37 16.25 -3.81
CA LEU A 22 0.01 16.18 -2.40
C LEU A 22 -0.12 17.59 -1.82
N ARG A 23 -1.20 17.84 -1.08
CA ARG A 23 -1.35 19.10 -0.33
C ARG A 23 -0.31 19.13 0.79
N VAL A 24 0.63 20.08 0.74
CA VAL A 24 1.75 20.17 1.69
C VAL A 24 1.29 20.24 3.14
N SER A 25 0.24 21.00 3.44
CA SER A 25 -0.30 21.10 4.80
C SER A 25 -0.81 19.75 5.32
N THR A 26 -1.53 19.00 4.49
CA THR A 26 -2.02 17.65 4.80
C THR A 26 -0.87 16.67 4.99
N TYR A 27 0.12 16.69 4.10
CA TYR A 27 1.29 15.82 4.19
C TYR A 27 2.07 16.07 5.48
N ARG A 28 2.22 17.33 5.90
CA ARG A 28 2.91 17.70 7.14
C ARG A 28 2.10 17.42 8.41
N SER A 29 0.77 17.36 8.34
CA SER A 29 -0.09 17.03 9.49
C SER A 29 -0.25 15.53 9.70
N LEU A 30 0.02 14.72 8.67
CA LEU A 30 -0.09 13.27 8.72
C LEU A 30 1.29 12.63 8.91
N PRO A 31 1.34 11.37 9.35
CA PRO A 31 2.60 10.62 9.47
C PRO A 31 3.42 10.57 8.16
N GLY A 32 2.76 10.67 7.00
CA GLY A 32 3.42 10.71 5.70
C GLY A 32 3.85 9.32 5.24
N PHE A 33 4.87 9.28 4.36
CA PHE A 33 5.42 8.02 3.88
C PHE A 33 6.28 7.35 4.95
N GLU A 34 6.02 6.08 5.23
CA GLU A 34 6.76 5.32 6.24
C GLU A 34 8.19 4.99 5.74
N PRO A 35 9.25 5.56 6.35
CA PRO A 35 10.62 5.35 5.87
C PRO A 35 11.06 3.88 5.92
N MET A 36 10.50 3.09 6.82
CA MET A 36 10.81 1.66 6.96
C MET A 36 10.38 0.84 5.74
N PHE A 37 9.45 1.35 4.91
CA PHE A 37 9.00 0.65 3.71
C PHE A 37 10.08 0.63 2.63
N PHE A 38 10.85 1.72 2.53
CA PHE A 38 11.85 2.00 1.48
C PHE A 38 11.29 2.02 0.05
N HIS A 39 10.54 0.99 -0.35
CA HIS A 39 9.94 0.81 -1.67
C HIS A 39 8.78 -0.20 -1.61
N MET A 40 7.72 0.05 -2.38
CA MET A 40 6.44 -0.69 -2.43
C MET A 40 5.50 -0.38 -1.26
N TYR A 41 4.21 -0.23 -1.58
CA TYR A 41 3.12 -0.06 -0.61
C TYR A 41 3.07 1.32 0.08
N GLU A 42 3.97 2.25 -0.25
CA GLU A 42 3.90 3.62 0.25
C GLU A 42 2.60 4.35 -0.13
N GLU A 43 2.09 4.16 -1.34
CA GLU A 43 0.89 4.89 -1.79
C GLU A 43 -0.39 4.41 -1.07
N PRO A 44 -0.67 3.10 -0.93
CA PRO A 44 -1.80 2.63 -0.16
C PRO A 44 -1.75 3.06 1.32
N ASP A 45 -0.58 3.02 1.97
CA ASP A 45 -0.46 3.42 3.38
C ASP A 45 -0.69 4.92 3.57
N TYR A 46 -0.18 5.76 2.68
CA TYR A 46 -0.46 7.20 2.78
C TYR A 46 -1.92 7.51 2.41
N ALA A 47 -2.50 6.80 1.43
CA ALA A 47 -3.89 6.98 1.04
C ALA A 47 -4.88 6.68 2.18
N ILE A 48 -4.65 5.60 2.94
CA ILE A 48 -5.50 5.28 4.10
C ILE A 48 -5.36 6.33 5.20
N GLN A 49 -4.16 6.90 5.42
CA GLN A 49 -3.98 8.01 6.36
C GLN A 49 -4.80 9.23 5.94
N CYS A 50 -4.79 9.58 4.65
CA CYS A 50 -5.60 10.69 4.13
C CYS A 50 -7.09 10.43 4.34
N ILE A 51 -7.60 9.29 3.86
CA ILE A 51 -9.03 8.97 3.91
C ILE A 51 -9.55 8.84 5.35
N ALA A 52 -8.73 8.32 6.26
CA ALA A 52 -9.12 8.23 7.67
C ALA A 52 -9.12 9.57 8.43
N ASN A 53 -8.58 10.63 7.81
CA ASN A 53 -8.56 12.00 8.34
C ASN A 53 -9.35 12.95 7.43
N ASP A 54 -10.43 12.45 6.83
CA ASP A 54 -11.40 13.22 6.02
C ASP A 54 -10.84 13.89 4.75
N TRP A 55 -9.67 13.46 4.28
CA TRP A 55 -9.14 13.84 2.97
C TRP A 55 -9.56 12.84 1.89
N GLN A 56 -9.59 13.29 0.64
CA GLN A 56 -9.88 12.44 -0.50
C GLN A 56 -8.61 12.14 -1.29
N VAL A 57 -8.49 10.89 -1.73
CA VAL A 57 -7.55 10.51 -2.80
C VAL A 57 -8.38 10.40 -4.07
N TYR A 58 -7.99 11.17 -5.08
CA TYR A 58 -8.81 11.42 -6.25
C TYR A 58 -8.03 11.16 -7.53
N TYR A 59 -8.59 10.33 -8.41
CA TYR A 59 -8.10 10.13 -9.75
C TYR A 59 -8.61 11.25 -10.65
N PHE A 60 -7.69 11.95 -11.33
CA PHE A 60 -7.97 13.16 -12.11
C PHE A 60 -7.40 13.01 -13.54
N PRO A 61 -8.13 12.36 -14.46
CA PRO A 61 -7.67 12.03 -15.82
C PRO A 61 -7.47 13.24 -16.75
N GLU A 62 -7.93 14.42 -16.35
CA GLU A 62 -7.78 15.68 -17.08
C GLU A 62 -6.30 16.12 -17.16
N ILE A 63 -5.46 15.62 -16.23
CA ILE A 63 -3.99 15.77 -16.29
C ILE A 63 -3.39 14.38 -16.52
N THR A 64 -2.81 14.19 -17.70
CA THR A 64 -2.19 12.91 -18.06
C THR A 64 -0.66 12.99 -17.99
N ILE A 65 -0.05 12.04 -17.29
CA ILE A 65 1.41 11.88 -17.21
C ILE A 65 1.82 10.58 -17.88
N ARG A 66 2.83 10.65 -18.75
CA ARG A 66 3.41 9.48 -19.41
C ARG A 66 4.58 8.95 -18.60
N HIS A 67 4.41 7.78 -18.00
CA HIS A 67 5.49 7.10 -17.29
C HIS A 67 6.07 5.99 -18.17
N HIS A 68 7.32 6.15 -18.61
CA HIS A 68 8.02 5.15 -19.42
C HIS A 68 8.43 3.95 -18.57
N TYR A 69 7.72 2.83 -18.75
CA TYR A 69 8.01 1.58 -18.06
C TYR A 69 9.20 0.86 -18.71
N SER A 70 10.21 0.49 -17.92
CA SER A 70 11.31 -0.39 -18.36
C SER A 70 11.36 -1.67 -17.51
N PRO A 71 11.34 -2.87 -18.13
CA PRO A 71 11.43 -4.14 -17.41
C PRO A 71 12.87 -4.51 -17.02
N VAL A 72 13.90 -3.90 -17.63
CA VAL A 72 15.30 -4.38 -17.64
C VAL A 72 15.91 -4.57 -16.25
N ARG A 73 15.46 -3.81 -15.23
CA ARG A 73 15.97 -3.90 -13.85
C ARG A 73 14.92 -4.34 -12.83
N ARG A 74 13.77 -4.86 -13.28
CA ARG A 74 12.69 -5.25 -12.36
C ARG A 74 12.82 -6.72 -11.97
N ASN A 75 12.77 -6.96 -10.66
CA ASN A 75 12.65 -8.30 -10.10
C ASN A 75 11.28 -8.39 -9.43
N GLU A 76 10.35 -9.08 -10.09
CA GLU A 76 8.96 -9.16 -9.65
C GLU A 76 8.82 -9.84 -8.29
N VAL A 77 9.59 -10.92 -8.04
CA VAL A 77 9.60 -11.63 -6.75
C VAL A 77 10.05 -10.69 -5.63
N ARG A 78 11.12 -9.92 -5.87
CA ARG A 78 11.59 -8.92 -4.90
C ARG A 78 10.53 -7.84 -4.64
N ASN A 79 9.87 -7.35 -5.68
CA ASN A 79 8.82 -6.34 -5.54
C ASN A 79 7.63 -6.89 -4.74
N HIS A 80 7.21 -8.13 -5.02
CA HIS A 80 6.20 -8.84 -4.26
C HIS A 80 6.57 -8.97 -2.79
N HIS A 81 7.79 -9.42 -2.48
CA HIS A 81 8.27 -9.52 -1.10
C HIS A 81 8.25 -8.18 -0.35
N LEU A 82 8.71 -7.11 -1.00
CA LEU A 82 8.67 -5.77 -0.41
C LEU A 82 7.22 -5.32 -0.17
N HIS A 83 6.34 -5.53 -1.16
CA HIS A 83 4.92 -5.20 -1.05
C HIS A 83 4.23 -5.97 0.06
N ALA A 84 4.36 -7.29 0.12
CA ALA A 84 3.73 -8.15 1.13
C ALA A 84 4.20 -7.81 2.55
N ARG A 85 5.50 -7.59 2.72
CA ARG A 85 6.10 -7.17 3.99
C ARG A 85 5.58 -5.80 4.43
N ASN A 86 5.57 -4.82 3.54
CA ASN A 86 5.14 -3.45 3.86
C ASN A 86 3.62 -3.38 4.08
N GLU A 87 2.83 -4.17 3.34
CA GLU A 87 1.39 -4.34 3.60
C GLU A 87 1.14 -4.87 5.00
N PHE A 88 1.87 -5.92 5.39
CA PHE A 88 1.77 -6.48 6.73
C PHE A 88 2.08 -5.43 7.79
N TRP A 89 3.18 -4.70 7.65
CA TRP A 89 3.52 -3.61 8.58
C TRP A 89 2.47 -2.49 8.59
N SER A 90 1.91 -2.11 7.44
CA SER A 90 0.82 -1.13 7.37
C SER A 90 -0.40 -1.60 8.17
N VAL A 91 -0.77 -2.88 8.08
CA VAL A 91 -1.84 -3.44 8.93
C VAL A 91 -1.50 -3.30 10.41
N ILE A 92 -0.27 -3.67 10.82
CA ILE A 92 0.19 -3.54 12.20
C ILE A 92 0.24 -2.07 12.66
N MET A 93 0.55 -1.13 11.78
CA MET A 93 0.65 0.28 12.14
C MET A 93 -0.71 0.98 12.17
N ARG A 94 -1.61 0.67 11.22
CA ARG A 94 -2.80 1.48 10.92
C ARG A 94 -4.12 0.80 11.28
N CYS A 95 -4.17 -0.54 11.31
CA CYS A 95 -5.44 -1.24 11.49
C CYS A 95 -5.99 -1.09 12.93
N PRO A 96 -7.25 -0.66 13.11
CA PRO A 96 -7.88 -0.59 14.42
C PRO A 96 -8.02 -1.97 15.06
N ASN A 97 -7.93 -2.02 16.40
CA ASN A 97 -8.32 -3.20 17.16
C ASN A 97 -9.85 -3.34 17.17
N PRO A 98 -10.42 -4.56 17.18
CA PRO A 98 -9.74 -5.86 17.27
C PRO A 98 -9.32 -6.46 15.91
N TYR A 99 -9.51 -5.74 14.80
CA TYR A 99 -9.36 -6.28 13.44
C TYR A 99 -7.91 -6.49 12.98
N CYS A 100 -6.93 -5.93 13.71
CA CYS A 100 -5.52 -5.99 13.33
C CYS A 100 -5.01 -7.42 13.10
N ILE A 101 -5.29 -8.35 14.03
CA ILE A 101 -4.84 -9.75 13.92
C ILE A 101 -5.53 -10.48 12.76
N PRO A 102 -6.88 -10.54 12.68
CA PRO A 102 -7.53 -11.26 11.59
C PRO A 102 -7.19 -10.67 10.22
N LEU A 103 -7.03 -9.34 10.12
CA LEU A 103 -6.64 -8.71 8.86
C LEU A 103 -5.18 -9.02 8.48
N ALA A 104 -4.27 -9.05 9.45
CA ALA A 104 -2.88 -9.43 9.19
C ALA A 104 -2.79 -10.88 8.69
N LEU A 105 -3.53 -11.80 9.30
CA LEU A 105 -3.64 -13.20 8.85
C LEU A 105 -4.23 -13.29 7.44
N TYR A 106 -5.32 -12.56 7.18
CA TYR A 106 -5.91 -12.50 5.85
C TYR A 106 -4.92 -12.00 4.79
N ARG A 107 -4.12 -10.96 5.09
CA ARG A 107 -3.10 -10.46 4.16
C ARG A 107 -2.00 -11.48 3.91
N ILE A 108 -1.50 -12.17 4.94
CA ILE A 108 -0.53 -13.25 4.77
C ILE A 108 -1.07 -14.34 3.83
N LEU A 109 -2.32 -14.78 4.04
CA LEU A 109 -2.96 -15.78 3.18
C LEU A 109 -3.19 -15.27 1.76
N SER A 110 -3.57 -14.00 1.59
CA SER A 110 -3.75 -13.37 0.28
C SER A 110 -2.44 -13.31 -0.50
N GLN A 111 -1.33 -12.95 0.17
CA GLN A 111 0.01 -12.91 -0.43
C GLN A 111 0.51 -14.31 -0.80
N ALA A 112 0.28 -15.31 0.06
CA ALA A 112 0.61 -16.70 -0.25
C ALA A 112 -0.20 -17.24 -1.44
N ARG A 113 -1.50 -16.90 -1.52
CA ARG A 113 -2.36 -17.24 -2.68
C ARG A 113 -1.87 -16.57 -3.96
N TYR A 114 -1.41 -15.32 -3.88
CA TYR A 114 -0.81 -14.63 -5.03
C TYR A 114 0.51 -15.28 -5.45
N ALA A 115 1.40 -15.60 -4.52
CA ALA A 115 2.64 -16.32 -4.83
C ALA A 115 2.35 -17.67 -5.51
N LEU A 116 1.35 -18.41 -5.03
CA LEU A 116 0.92 -19.67 -5.64
C LEU A 116 0.42 -19.48 -7.08
N SER A 117 -0.33 -18.41 -7.37
CA SER A 117 -0.80 -18.12 -8.73
C SER A 117 0.31 -17.73 -9.71
N ARG A 118 1.49 -17.32 -9.20
CA ARG A 118 2.72 -17.09 -9.98
C ARG A 118 3.57 -18.35 -10.16
N GLY A 119 3.31 -19.39 -9.37
CA GLY A 119 3.91 -20.72 -9.48
C GLY A 119 4.68 -21.18 -8.24
N PRO A 120 4.97 -22.50 -8.10
CA PRO A 120 5.56 -23.08 -6.88
C PRO A 120 6.91 -22.47 -6.47
N GLN A 121 7.70 -22.00 -7.44
CA GLN A 121 9.00 -21.37 -7.20
C GLN A 121 8.89 -20.06 -6.41
N TRP A 122 7.76 -19.36 -6.47
CA TRP A 122 7.51 -18.18 -5.66
C TRP A 122 7.22 -18.56 -4.21
N LEU A 123 6.44 -19.62 -3.98
CA LEU A 123 6.12 -20.11 -2.64
C LEU A 123 7.37 -20.53 -1.85
N ILE A 124 8.35 -21.15 -2.52
CA ILE A 124 9.64 -21.52 -1.91
C ILE A 124 10.41 -20.29 -1.42
N GLN A 125 10.18 -19.13 -2.02
CA GLN A 125 10.88 -17.88 -1.69
C GLN A 125 10.14 -17.03 -0.65
N GLU A 126 8.86 -17.31 -0.36
CA GLU A 126 8.02 -16.61 0.62
C GLU A 126 8.66 -16.46 2.01
N PRO A 127 9.35 -17.48 2.58
CA PRO A 127 9.93 -17.36 3.92
C PRO A 127 10.89 -16.17 4.06
N LYS A 128 11.50 -15.70 2.96
CA LYS A 128 12.40 -14.54 2.97
C LYS A 128 11.67 -13.26 3.41
N TRP A 129 10.47 -13.01 2.93
CA TRP A 129 9.76 -11.79 3.30
C TRP A 129 9.09 -11.92 4.67
N TRP A 130 8.64 -13.11 5.06
CA TRP A 130 8.15 -13.38 6.43
C TRP A 130 9.24 -13.08 7.46
N TRP A 131 10.45 -13.58 7.22
CA TRP A 131 11.59 -13.32 8.11
C TRP A 131 11.88 -11.82 8.23
N GLN A 132 11.91 -11.09 7.11
CA GLN A 132 12.08 -9.64 7.13
C GLN A 132 10.93 -8.94 7.87
N ALA A 133 9.69 -9.36 7.65
CA ALA A 133 8.51 -8.80 8.30
C ALA A 133 8.57 -8.97 9.82
N LEU A 134 9.01 -10.14 10.29
CA LEU A 134 9.15 -10.46 11.71
C LEU A 134 10.31 -9.71 12.37
N ILE A 135 11.46 -9.57 11.69
CA ILE A 135 12.60 -8.81 12.24
C ILE A 135 12.21 -7.37 12.55
N ALA A 136 11.52 -6.68 11.64
CA ALA A 136 11.13 -5.28 11.86
C ALA A 136 9.75 -5.12 12.51
N PHE A 137 9.10 -6.23 12.91
CA PHE A 137 7.80 -6.18 13.59
C PHE A 137 7.82 -5.32 14.86
N PRO A 138 8.84 -5.39 15.76
CA PRO A 138 8.90 -4.50 16.92
C PRO A 138 8.97 -3.02 16.52
N GLN A 139 9.60 -2.70 15.39
CA GLN A 139 9.67 -1.33 14.88
C GLN A 139 8.32 -0.88 14.33
N ALA A 140 7.60 -1.75 13.62
CA ALA A 140 6.22 -1.48 13.18
C ALA A 140 5.28 -1.23 14.37
N LEU A 141 5.41 -1.99 15.45
CA LEU A 141 4.66 -1.78 16.68
C LEU A 141 4.96 -0.43 17.35
N LYS A 142 6.24 -0.03 17.41
CA LYS A 142 6.64 1.29 17.94
C LYS A 142 6.07 2.44 17.10
N ARG A 143 5.84 2.21 15.81
CA ARG A 143 5.26 3.16 14.85
C ARG A 143 3.74 3.09 14.77
N ARG A 144 3.10 2.25 15.59
CA ARG A 144 1.66 2.04 15.54
C ARG A 144 0.90 3.32 15.88
N GLN A 145 0.07 3.73 14.93
CA GLN A 145 -0.86 4.83 15.02
C GLN A 145 -2.17 4.35 14.37
N ALA A 146 -2.95 3.62 15.16
CA ALA A 146 -4.17 3.00 14.70
C ALA A 146 -5.20 4.06 14.28
N LEU A 147 -5.80 3.85 13.12
CA LEU A 147 -6.83 4.74 12.58
C LEU A 147 -8.19 4.42 13.20
N SER A 148 -9.14 5.34 13.08
CA SER A 148 -10.53 5.06 13.46
C SER A 148 -11.11 3.96 12.58
N TRP A 149 -12.03 3.15 13.12
CA TRP A 149 -12.72 2.14 12.32
C TRP A 149 -13.51 2.75 11.16
N ASN A 150 -14.16 3.89 11.37
CA ASN A 150 -14.89 4.60 10.33
C ASN A 150 -13.96 5.03 9.19
N GLY A 151 -12.79 5.59 9.50
CA GLY A 151 -11.79 5.97 8.50
C GLY A 151 -11.22 4.78 7.74
N TYR A 152 -10.86 3.70 8.46
CA TYR A 152 -10.36 2.47 7.85
C TYR A 152 -11.41 1.84 6.92
N ARG A 153 -12.68 1.81 7.35
CA ARG A 153 -13.79 1.29 6.55
C ARG A 153 -14.11 2.20 5.35
N ALA A 154 -13.99 3.52 5.49
CA ALA A 154 -14.15 4.44 4.38
C ALA A 154 -13.13 4.14 3.28
N TRP A 155 -11.86 3.94 3.65
CA TRP A 155 -10.80 3.53 2.72
C TRP A 155 -11.13 2.20 2.00
N LEU A 156 -11.61 1.19 2.74
CA LEU A 156 -12.00 -0.10 2.16
C LEU A 156 -13.18 -0.03 1.16
N LYS A 157 -13.98 1.05 1.18
CA LYS A 157 -15.11 1.24 0.24
C LYS A 157 -14.69 1.85 -1.09
N HIS A 158 -13.53 2.50 -1.15
CA HIS A 158 -13.04 3.09 -2.40
C HIS A 158 -12.60 2.02 -3.40
N PRO A 159 -12.76 2.25 -4.71
CA PRO A 159 -12.31 1.33 -5.75
C PRO A 159 -10.77 1.22 -5.81
#